data_AF-A0AAP4AKI8-F1
#
_entry.id   AF-A0AAP4AKI8-F1
#
_cell.length_a   1.000
_cell.length_b   1.000
_cell.length_c   1.000
_cell.angle_alpha   90.00
_cell.angle_beta   90.00
_cell.angle_gamma   90.00
#
_symmetry.space_group_name_H-M   'P 1'
#
loop_
_entity.id
_entity.type
_entity.pdbx_description
1 polymer ?
#
loop_
_entity_poly.entity_id
_entity_poly.type
_entity_poly.pdbx_seq_one_letter_code
_entity_poly.pdbx_strand_id
1 'polypeptide(L)'
;MDKKLGLRLEINFIGNKSKKIDHALVYINVDDEDDWKLLDQNMIGSYKNTLIKINDLDTQKNSYIFLKNTNFVLKDNLLKITSSSELNIYSRTKQRKEKIKSTIKNLNEKIGYYHSLNEIGLDLSEYLELVKLEEQVWRLKMEEILHLKKGENNE
;
A
#
# COMPACT_ATOMS: atom_id res chain seq x y z
N MET A 1 8.26 -27.86 14.99
CA MET A 1 7.81 -26.55 14.47
C MET A 1 8.50 -26.36 13.14
N ASP A 2 7.77 -26.55 12.04
CA ASP A 2 8.31 -26.29 10.71
C ASP A 2 8.60 -24.80 10.56
N LYS A 3 9.88 -24.45 10.35
CA LYS A 3 10.24 -23.10 9.91
C LYS A 3 9.56 -22.90 8.56
N LYS A 4 8.53 -22.05 8.49
CA LYS A 4 8.08 -21.52 7.20
C LYS A 4 9.30 -20.90 6.53
N LEU A 5 9.75 -21.49 5.43
CA LEU A 5 10.79 -20.90 4.58
C LEU A 5 10.23 -19.58 4.05
N GLY A 6 10.81 -18.46 4.50
CA GLY A 6 10.46 -17.14 3.97
C GLY A 6 10.85 -17.02 2.50
N LEU A 7 10.19 -16.11 1.79
CA LEU A 7 10.57 -15.73 0.44
C LEU A 7 11.60 -14.60 0.46
N ARG A 8 12.38 -14.51 -0.62
CA ARG A 8 13.20 -13.33 -0.89
C ARG A 8 12.32 -12.24 -1.49
N LEU A 9 12.34 -11.06 -0.90
CA LEU A 9 11.56 -9.91 -1.30
C LEU A 9 12.47 -8.85 -1.91
N GLU A 10 12.13 -8.38 -3.10
CA GLU A 10 12.75 -7.20 -3.72
C GLU A 10 11.64 -6.23 -4.15
N ILE A 11 11.65 -5.01 -3.59
CA ILE A 11 10.73 -3.94 -3.96
C ILE A 11 11.50 -2.82 -4.61
N ASN A 12 11.11 -2.43 -5.82
CA ASN A 12 11.63 -1.27 -6.54
C ASN A 12 10.60 -0.15 -6.53
N PHE A 13 11.05 1.03 -6.13
CA PHE A 13 10.24 2.25 -6.00
C PHE A 13 10.64 3.27 -7.05
N ILE A 14 9.84 4.33 -7.19
CA ILE A 14 10.23 5.48 -8.00
C ILE A 14 11.50 6.14 -7.45
N GLY A 15 12.34 6.68 -8.34
CA GLY A 15 13.59 7.35 -7.95
C GLY A 15 14.74 6.40 -7.58
N ASN A 16 14.79 5.21 -8.17
CA ASN A 16 15.86 4.21 -7.98
C ASN A 16 16.05 3.72 -6.53
N LYS A 17 15.05 3.91 -5.66
CA LYS A 17 15.06 3.35 -4.31
C LYS A 17 14.62 1.89 -4.36
N SER A 18 15.24 1.04 -3.55
CA SER A 18 14.85 -0.36 -3.42
C SER A 18 14.88 -0.83 -1.98
N LYS A 19 14.09 -1.86 -1.67
CA LYS A 19 14.09 -2.55 -0.38
C LYS A 19 14.22 -4.05 -0.63
N LYS A 20 15.19 -4.69 0.03
CA LYS A 20 15.43 -6.13 -0.06
C LYS A 20 15.32 -6.79 1.31
N ILE A 21 14.73 -7.98 1.36
CA ILE A 21 14.64 -8.81 2.57
C ILE A 21 14.79 -10.26 2.15
N ASP A 22 15.72 -11.00 2.75
CA ASP A 22 16.03 -12.36 2.31
C ASP A 22 15.02 -13.40 2.84
N HIS A 23 14.46 -13.17 4.03
CA HIS A 23 13.45 -14.05 4.62
C HIS A 23 12.21 -13.25 5.04
N ALA A 24 11.23 -13.16 4.14
CA ALA A 24 9.98 -12.46 4.40
C ALA A 24 8.76 -13.39 4.27
N LEU A 25 7.71 -13.10 5.03
CA LEU A 25 6.34 -13.46 4.66
C LEU A 25 5.63 -12.19 4.20
N VAL A 26 5.11 -12.21 2.98
CA VAL A 26 4.47 -11.03 2.39
C VAL A 26 3.00 -11.31 2.19
N TYR A 27 2.17 -10.44 2.75
CA TYR A 27 0.72 -10.46 2.59
C TYR A 27 0.31 -9.25 1.77
N ILE A 28 -0.64 -9.43 0.88
CA ILE A 28 -1.22 -8.38 0.07
C ILE A 28 -2.66 -8.12 0.49
N ASN A 29 -3.03 -6.85 0.43
CA ASN A 29 -4.39 -6.36 0.58
C ASN A 29 -4.69 -5.47 -0.65
N VAL A 30 -5.69 -5.89 -1.41
CA VAL A 30 -6.11 -5.28 -2.69
C VAL A 30 -7.58 -4.89 -2.71
N ASP A 31 -8.35 -5.43 -1.77
CA ASP A 31 -9.77 -5.15 -1.57
C ASP A 31 -9.84 -4.32 -0.28
N ASP A 32 -10.53 -3.16 -0.29
CA ASP A 32 -10.57 -2.08 0.74
C ASP A 32 -11.15 -2.52 2.12
N GLU A 33 -10.74 -3.69 2.60
CA GLU A 33 -11.22 -4.43 3.74
C GLU A 33 -10.02 -4.96 4.55
N ASP A 34 -10.23 -5.56 5.73
CA ASP A 34 -9.15 -6.23 6.49
C ASP A 34 -8.95 -7.68 6.00
N ASP A 35 -8.86 -7.89 4.68
CA ASP A 35 -8.53 -9.19 4.08
C ASP A 35 -7.07 -9.21 3.62
N TRP A 36 -6.34 -10.26 4.02
CA TRP A 36 -4.91 -10.41 3.75
C TRP A 36 -4.64 -11.74 3.09
N LYS A 37 -4.14 -11.68 1.85
CA LYS A 37 -3.72 -12.86 1.10
C LYS A 37 -2.22 -13.05 1.23
N LEU A 38 -1.80 -14.21 1.74
CA LEU A 38 -0.38 -14.58 1.78
C LEU A 38 0.11 -14.87 0.35
N LEU A 39 1.27 -14.33 -0.01
CA LEU A 39 1.94 -14.63 -1.27
C LEU A 39 2.91 -15.79 -1.05
N ASP A 40 2.45 -17.03 -1.23
CA ASP A 40 3.23 -18.26 -1.00
C ASP A 40 3.36 -19.18 -2.22
N GLN A 41 2.77 -18.80 -3.36
CA GLN A 41 2.80 -19.57 -4.60
C GLN A 41 3.16 -18.69 -5.80
N ASN A 42 3.66 -19.33 -6.86
CA ASN A 42 4.00 -18.62 -8.09
C ASN A 42 2.79 -17.85 -8.62
N MET A 43 2.96 -16.54 -8.83
CA MET A 43 1.87 -15.68 -9.29
C MET A 43 2.40 -14.39 -9.92
N ILE A 44 1.54 -13.78 -10.73
CA ILE A 44 1.74 -12.46 -11.31
C ILE A 44 0.47 -11.64 -11.07
N GLY A 45 0.64 -10.35 -10.78
CA GLY A 45 -0.49 -9.46 -10.55
C GLY A 45 -0.11 -7.99 -10.72
N SER A 46 -1.13 -7.21 -11.09
CA SER A 46 -1.01 -5.77 -11.31
C SER A 46 -2.21 -5.07 -10.69
N TYR A 47 -1.97 -4.11 -9.80
CA TYR A 47 -3.01 -3.42 -9.03
C TYR A 47 -2.73 -1.92 -8.95
N LYS A 48 -3.80 -1.10 -9.05
CA LYS A 48 -3.70 0.37 -8.95
C LYS A 48 -3.25 0.80 -7.57
N ASN A 49 -3.94 0.30 -6.53
CA ASN A 49 -3.63 0.54 -5.14
C ASN A 49 -3.35 -0.79 -4.45
N THR A 50 -2.31 -0.86 -3.65
CA THR A 50 -1.93 -2.08 -2.94
C THR A 50 -1.35 -1.74 -1.60
N LEU A 51 -1.81 -2.41 -0.56
CA LEU A 51 -1.14 -2.41 0.73
C LEU A 51 -0.47 -3.76 0.93
N ILE A 52 0.83 -3.75 1.23
CA ILE A 52 1.54 -4.97 1.61
C ILE A 52 1.89 -4.92 3.09
N LYS A 53 1.79 -6.09 3.73
CA LYS A 53 2.35 -6.37 5.05
C LYS A 53 3.52 -7.31 4.86
N ILE A 54 4.64 -6.93 5.43
CA ILE A 54 5.90 -7.67 5.37
C ILE A 54 6.22 -8.09 6.80
N ASN A 55 6.32 -9.39 7.04
CA ASN A 55 6.91 -9.94 8.25
C ASN A 55 8.34 -10.39 7.91
N ASP A 56 9.32 -9.64 8.39
CA ASP A 56 10.73 -10.00 8.29
C ASP A 56 11.04 -11.07 9.35
N LEU A 57 11.38 -12.27 8.89
CA LEU A 57 11.63 -13.42 9.75
C LEU A 57 12.99 -13.35 10.45
N ASP A 58 13.93 -12.57 9.94
CA ASP A 58 15.25 -12.39 10.56
C ASP A 58 15.16 -11.40 11.72
N THR A 59 14.43 -10.30 11.54
CA THR A 59 14.27 -9.26 12.57
C THR A 59 13.00 -9.40 13.43
N GLN A 60 12.08 -10.30 13.05
CA GLN A 60 10.76 -10.47 13.65
C GLN A 60 9.92 -9.18 13.64
N LYS A 61 10.17 -8.29 12.67
CA LYS A 61 9.47 -7.01 12.54
C LYS A 61 8.39 -7.07 11.47
N ASN A 62 7.23 -6.52 11.82
CA ASN A 62 6.15 -6.28 10.87
C ASN A 62 6.25 -4.85 10.33
N SER A 63 6.19 -4.71 9.01
CA SER A 63 6.14 -3.42 8.34
C SER A 63 5.04 -3.42 7.28
N TYR A 64 4.51 -2.24 7.01
CA TYR A 64 3.42 -2.03 6.06
C TYR A 64 3.84 -0.99 5.04
N ILE A 65 3.54 -1.21 3.76
CA ILE A 65 3.92 -0.29 2.68
C ILE A 65 2.74 -0.10 1.73
N PHE A 66 2.37 1.16 1.52
CA PHE A 66 1.40 1.55 0.51
C PHE A 66 2.09 1.70 -0.86
N LEU A 67 1.59 0.97 -1.84
CA LEU A 67 2.14 0.88 -3.19
C LEU A 67 1.11 1.33 -4.23
N LYS A 68 1.56 2.12 -5.20
CA LYS A 68 0.79 2.60 -6.34
C LYS A 68 1.26 1.91 -7.62
N ASN A 69 0.32 1.63 -8.53
CA ASN A 69 0.58 1.01 -9.83
C ASN A 69 1.56 -0.16 -9.70
N THR A 70 1.20 -1.09 -8.82
CA THR A 70 2.06 -2.15 -8.35
C THR A 70 2.01 -3.31 -9.32
N ASN A 71 3.16 -3.72 -9.81
CA ASN A 71 3.33 -5.01 -10.47
C ASN A 71 4.12 -5.92 -9.55
N PHE A 72 3.69 -7.17 -9.40
CA PHE A 72 4.46 -8.16 -8.67
C PHE A 72 4.51 -9.50 -9.38
N VAL A 73 5.63 -10.18 -9.19
CA VAL A 73 5.91 -11.51 -9.71
C VAL A 73 6.54 -12.31 -8.59
N LEU A 74 5.86 -13.37 -8.15
CA LEU A 74 6.43 -14.40 -7.30
C LEU A 74 6.82 -15.58 -8.18
N LYS A 75 8.11 -15.88 -8.23
CA LYS A 75 8.64 -17.04 -8.93
C LYS A 75 9.87 -17.58 -8.21
N ASP A 76 9.97 -18.88 -8.04
CA ASP A 76 11.16 -19.55 -7.47
C ASP A 76 11.58 -18.95 -6.11
N ASN A 77 10.59 -18.74 -5.23
CA ASN A 77 10.75 -18.13 -3.90
C ASN A 77 11.30 -16.69 -3.89
N LEU A 78 11.21 -15.98 -5.01
CA LEU A 78 11.58 -14.59 -5.16
C LEU A 78 10.34 -13.77 -5.55
N LEU A 79 9.90 -12.89 -4.65
CA LEU A 79 8.86 -11.90 -4.89
C LEU A 79 9.52 -10.59 -5.33
N LYS A 80 9.34 -10.25 -6.60
CA LYS A 80 9.70 -8.94 -7.13
C LYS A 80 8.47 -8.07 -7.18
N ILE A 81 8.58 -6.87 -6.63
CA ILE A 81 7.54 -5.84 -6.66
C ILE A 81 8.13 -4.60 -7.32
N THR A 82 7.40 -4.01 -8.26
CA THR A 82 7.72 -2.70 -8.85
C THR A 82 6.53 -1.78 -8.65
N SER A 83 6.76 -0.60 -8.09
CA SER A 83 5.71 0.37 -7.80
C SER A 83 6.15 1.79 -8.14
N SER A 84 5.19 2.62 -8.56
CA SER A 84 5.38 4.07 -8.73
C SER A 84 5.31 4.86 -7.41
N SER A 85 5.27 4.19 -6.26
CA SER A 85 5.32 4.83 -4.94
C SER A 85 6.73 5.26 -4.57
N GLU A 86 6.82 6.27 -3.71
CA GLU A 86 7.99 6.50 -2.87
C GLU A 86 8.05 5.49 -1.72
N LEU A 87 9.26 5.17 -1.25
CA LEU A 87 9.46 4.32 -0.07
C LEU A 87 8.97 5.03 1.19
N ASN A 88 7.84 4.55 1.73
CA ASN A 88 7.28 5.00 3.00
C ASN A 88 6.86 3.77 3.81
N ILE A 89 7.49 3.57 4.97
CA ILE A 89 7.25 2.42 5.83
C ILE A 89 6.31 2.79 6.98
N TYR A 90 5.35 1.92 7.25
CA TYR A 90 4.34 2.10 8.30
C TYR A 90 4.41 0.96 9.31
N SER A 91 3.97 1.24 10.53
CA SER A 91 3.82 0.28 11.62
C SER A 91 2.44 0.42 12.28
N ARG A 92 1.97 -0.64 12.95
CA ARG A 92 0.74 -0.56 13.74
C ARG A 92 0.96 0.35 14.96
N THR A 93 -0.05 1.14 15.29
CA THR A 93 -0.08 2.01 16.45
C THR A 93 -1.33 1.75 17.29
N LYS A 94 -1.23 1.98 18.60
CA LYS A 94 -2.38 2.00 19.51
C LYS A 94 -3.03 3.38 19.58
N GLN A 95 -2.36 4.41 19.07
CA GLN A 95 -2.87 5.78 19.10
C GLN A 95 -3.95 5.97 18.04
N ARG A 96 -5.14 6.36 18.50
CA ARG A 96 -6.25 6.71 17.62
C ARG A 96 -5.95 8.04 16.93
N LYS A 97 -6.07 8.08 15.61
CA LYS A 97 -5.94 9.33 14.83
C LYS A 97 -7.30 10.03 14.76
N GLU A 98 -7.56 10.94 15.69
CA GLU A 98 -8.87 11.60 15.85
C GLU A 98 -9.36 12.36 14.62
N LYS A 99 -8.46 12.80 13.73
CA LYS A 99 -8.80 13.63 12.56
C LYS A 99 -8.94 12.87 11.23
N ILE A 100 -8.74 11.54 11.19
CA ILE A 100 -8.85 10.82 9.91
C ILE A 100 -10.27 10.88 9.36
N LYS A 101 -11.29 10.57 10.18
CA LYS A 101 -12.69 10.53 9.73
C LYS A 101 -13.17 11.83 9.10
N SER A 102 -12.89 12.97 9.76
CA SER A 102 -13.25 14.28 9.24
C SER A 102 -12.49 14.63 7.96
N THR A 103 -11.21 14.25 7.88
CA THR A 103 -10.41 14.42 6.66
C THR A 103 -10.98 13.62 5.49
N ILE A 104 -11.32 12.34 5.71
CA ILE A 104 -11.96 11.49 4.70
C ILE A 104 -13.27 12.11 4.23
N LYS A 105 -14.11 12.59 5.15
CA LYS A 105 -15.38 13.24 4.81
C LYS A 105 -15.16 14.44 3.86
N ASN A 106 -14.26 15.35 4.22
CA ASN A 106 -13.96 16.54 3.42
C ASN A 106 -13.38 16.19 2.04
N LEU A 107 -12.57 15.12 1.95
CA LEU A 107 -12.04 14.66 0.67
C LEU A 107 -13.14 14.04 -0.20
N ASN A 108 -14.05 13.26 0.38
CA ASN A 108 -15.19 12.70 -0.35
C ASN A 108 -16.13 13.78 -0.88
N GLU A 109 -16.31 14.89 -0.16
CA GLU A 109 -17.07 16.04 -0.66
C GLU A 109 -16.43 16.64 -1.92
N LYS A 110 -15.09 16.77 -1.94
CA LYS A 110 -14.35 17.22 -3.14
C LYS A 110 -14.43 16.22 -4.29
N ILE A 111 -14.30 14.92 -4.00
CA ILE A 111 -14.45 13.85 -4.99
C ILE A 111 -15.84 13.90 -5.61
N GLY A 112 -16.88 14.08 -4.79
CA GLY A 112 -18.27 14.22 -5.26
C GLY A 112 -18.45 15.41 -6.20
N TYR A 113 -17.82 16.55 -5.90
CA TYR A 113 -17.78 17.71 -6.80
C TYR A 113 -17.17 17.35 -8.17
N TYR A 114 -15.99 16.72 -8.19
CA TYR A 114 -15.34 16.31 -9.44
C TYR A 114 -16.14 15.25 -10.21
N HIS A 115 -16.78 14.29 -9.54
CA HIS A 115 -17.66 13.34 -10.22
C HIS A 115 -18.88 14.03 -10.84
N SER A 116 -19.45 15.04 -10.18
CA SER A 116 -20.57 15.83 -10.73
C SER A 116 -20.12 16.63 -11.96
N LEU A 117 -18.91 17.18 -11.94
CA LEU A 117 -18.32 17.86 -13.10
C LEU A 117 -18.00 16.90 -14.26
N ASN A 118 -17.66 15.64 -13.97
CA ASN A 118 -17.35 14.64 -15.00
C ASN A 118 -18.55 14.33 -15.91
N GLU A 119 -19.78 14.64 -15.50
CA GLU A 119 -20.97 14.58 -16.37
C GLU A 119 -20.90 15.61 -17.52
N ILE A 120 -20.14 16.69 -17.34
CA ILE A 120 -19.91 17.77 -18.30
C ILE A 120 -18.56 17.58 -19.02
N GLY A 121 -17.63 16.86 -18.38
CA GLY A 121 -16.31 16.48 -18.87
C GLY A 121 -15.20 17.17 -18.08
N LEU A 122 -14.33 16.38 -17.42
CA LEU A 122 -13.15 16.91 -16.72
C LEU A 122 -12.01 17.17 -17.70
N ASP A 123 -11.26 18.25 -17.47
CA ASP A 123 -9.95 18.40 -18.11
C ASP A 123 -8.91 17.45 -17.49
N LEU A 124 -7.75 17.34 -18.14
CA LEU A 124 -6.68 16.43 -17.67
C LEU A 124 -6.19 16.76 -16.27
N SER A 125 -6.08 18.04 -15.91
CA SER A 125 -5.58 18.46 -14.60
C SER A 125 -6.59 18.11 -13.51
N GLU A 126 -7.87 18.34 -13.78
CA GLU A 126 -8.97 18.00 -12.88
C GLU A 126 -9.10 16.49 -12.69
N TYR A 127 -8.99 15.71 -13.77
CA TYR A 127 -8.97 14.25 -13.69
C TYR A 127 -7.80 13.72 -12.86
N LEU A 128 -6.59 14.26 -13.06
CA LEU A 128 -5.42 13.88 -12.26
C LEU A 128 -5.61 14.23 -10.78
N GLU A 129 -6.27 15.34 -10.48
CA GLU A 129 -6.58 15.70 -9.10
C GLU A 129 -7.61 14.77 -8.48
N LEU A 130 -8.66 14.39 -9.21
CA LEU A 130 -9.61 13.37 -8.78
C LEU A 130 -8.90 12.05 -8.42
N VAL A 131 -8.00 11.56 -9.28
CA VAL A 131 -7.23 10.32 -9.03
C VAL A 131 -6.39 10.42 -7.75
N LYS A 132 -5.75 11.58 -7.48
CA LYS A 132 -4.99 11.79 -6.25
C LYS A 132 -5.89 11.80 -5.01
N LEU A 133 -7.06 12.43 -5.09
CA LEU A 133 -8.01 12.51 -3.98
C LEU A 133 -8.53 11.12 -3.62
N GLU A 134 -8.93 10.32 -4.61
CA GLU A 134 -9.37 8.93 -4.43
C GLU A 134 -8.30 8.09 -3.74
N GLU A 135 -7.05 8.19 -4.20
CA GLU A 135 -5.92 7.47 -3.61
C GLU A 135 -5.62 7.92 -2.18
N GLN A 136 -5.76 9.22 -1.89
CA GLN A 136 -5.61 9.75 -0.54
C GLN A 136 -6.70 9.22 0.40
N VAL A 137 -7.95 9.17 -0.07
CA VAL A 137 -9.06 8.58 0.70
C VAL A 137 -8.80 7.12 0.98
N TRP A 138 -8.41 6.35 -0.04
CA TRP A 138 -8.06 4.94 0.08
C TRP A 138 -6.99 4.72 1.16
N ARG A 139 -5.86 5.43 1.06
CA ARG A 139 -4.77 5.33 2.05
C ARG A 139 -5.25 5.65 3.46
N LEU A 140 -6.02 6.73 3.64
CA LEU A 140 -6.53 7.15 4.95
C LEU A 140 -7.50 6.12 5.55
N LYS A 141 -8.37 5.53 4.73
CA LYS A 141 -9.26 4.43 5.16
C LYS A 141 -8.45 3.25 5.68
N MET A 142 -7.45 2.80 4.93
CA MET A 142 -6.60 1.68 5.33
C MET A 142 -5.76 2.01 6.57
N GLU A 143 -5.23 3.23 6.68
CA GLU A 143 -4.55 3.69 7.90
C GLU A 143 -5.46 3.65 9.13
N GLU A 144 -6.75 4.00 8.96
CA GLU A 144 -7.73 3.96 10.04
C GLU A 144 -8.11 2.53 10.43
N ILE A 145 -8.50 1.69 9.46
CA ILE A 145 -8.94 0.31 9.65
C ILE A 145 -7.84 -0.51 10.34
N LEU A 146 -6.60 -0.36 9.88
CA LEU A 146 -5.46 -1.17 10.34
C LEU A 146 -4.63 -0.49 11.43
N HIS A 147 -5.04 0.71 11.85
CA HIS A 147 -4.32 1.55 12.82
C HIS A 147 -2.84 1.73 12.47
N LEU A 148 -2.55 2.20 11.26
CA LEU A 148 -1.18 2.38 10.79
C LEU A 148 -0.66 3.80 11.03
N LYS A 149 0.61 3.92 11.38
CA LYS A 149 1.35 5.18 11.47
C LYS A 149 2.61 5.08 10.61
N LYS A 150 2.88 6.13 9.82
CA LYS A 150 4.12 6.26 9.07
C LYS A 150 5.29 6.33 10.06
N GLY A 151 6.31 5.51 9.85
CA GLY A 151 7.56 5.61 10.60
C GLY A 151 8.27 6.92 10.27
N GLU A 152 9.03 7.45 11.22
CA GLU A 152 10.07 8.42 10.90
C GLU A 152 11.13 7.64 10.12
N ASN A 153 11.38 8.05 8.87
CA ASN A 153 12.44 7.44 8.05
C ASN A 153 13.77 7.77 8.73
N ASN A 154 14.25 6.88 9.59
CA ASN A 154 15.66 6.84 9.92
C ASN A 154 16.31 6.01 8.82
N GLU A 155 16.99 6.72 7.91
CA GLU A 155 17.99 6.12 7.01
C GLU A 155 19.01 5.28 7.80
#